data_AF-A0A5B8CV14-F1
#
_entry.id   AF-A0A5B8CV14-F1
#
_cell.length_a   1.000
_cell.length_b   1.000
_cell.length_c   1.000
_cell.angle_alpha   90.00
_cell.angle_beta   90.00
_cell.angle_gamma   90.00
#
_symmetry.space_group_name_H-M   'P 1'
#
loop_
_entity.id
_entity.type
_entity.pdbx_description
1 polymer ?
#
loop_
_entity_poly.entity_id
_entity_poly.type
_entity_poly.pdbx_seq_one_letter_code
_entity_poly.pdbx_strand_id
1 'polypeptide(L)'
;MKRIKIKHLTEYAFSSPVTLQQHCLLIRPREGHDLRIESSLLNISPAYEIRWSRDVFDNSLAMVNFLQTSDRLTIASEVVIQHYAEAPLDFWMDAYAVNYPFSYAQAEWADLAAFQRPVFAQDETQVHQWLQQLGLLNGQHNTFALLTTLNQAIYTQFRYQAREAAGVQSPATTLQYGSGSCRDYATLFIEACRNLGLASRFVSGYLHAPATEVGNATTHAWAEVYLPGTGWKGFDPTSGQVTGTHHIAVAVARDPEAVPPVAGSFIGPNVAPILQVNVQVNLL
;
A
#
# COMPACT_ATOMS: atom_id res chain seq x y z
N MET A 1 16.34 13.53 -11.31
CA MET A 1 15.92 13.57 -9.89
C MET A 1 14.74 14.52 -9.77
N LYS A 2 13.65 14.09 -9.12
CA LYS A 2 12.46 14.92 -8.84
C LYS A 2 12.42 15.27 -7.35
N ARG A 3 12.18 16.54 -7.01
CA ARG A 3 11.86 16.95 -5.64
C ARG A 3 10.35 16.97 -5.46
N ILE A 4 9.87 16.33 -4.41
CA ILE A 4 8.44 16.17 -4.13
C ILE A 4 8.17 16.60 -2.70
N LYS A 5 7.18 17.46 -2.52
CA LYS A 5 6.62 17.83 -1.21
C LYS A 5 5.34 17.06 -0.97
N ILE A 6 5.28 16.36 0.15
CA ILE A 6 4.14 15.59 0.62
C ILE A 6 3.63 16.27 1.88
N LYS A 7 2.33 16.57 1.92
CA LYS A 7 1.62 16.95 3.15
C LYS A 7 0.52 15.93 3.40
N HIS A 8 0.44 15.44 4.62
CA HIS A 8 -0.62 14.56 5.07
C HIS A 8 -1.24 15.18 6.32
N LEU A 9 -2.55 15.37 6.30
CA LEU A 9 -3.34 15.76 7.46
C LEU A 9 -4.40 14.69 7.72
N THR A 10 -4.41 14.13 8.93
CA THR A 10 -5.51 13.33 9.45
C THR A 10 -6.09 14.02 10.67
N GLU A 11 -7.40 14.25 10.67
CA GLU A 11 -8.12 14.86 11.79
C GLU A 11 -9.32 14.00 12.20
N TYR A 12 -9.47 13.84 13.52
CA TYR A 12 -10.65 13.26 14.15
C TYR A 12 -11.31 14.31 15.02
N ALA A 13 -12.60 14.53 14.82
CA ALA A 13 -13.44 15.34 15.71
C ALA A 13 -14.42 14.43 16.46
N PHE A 14 -14.41 14.53 17.79
CA PHE A 14 -15.26 13.77 18.70
C PHE A 14 -16.38 14.69 19.23
N SER A 15 -17.54 14.12 19.56
CA SER A 15 -18.67 14.89 20.10
C SER A 15 -18.46 15.38 21.53
N SER A 16 -17.46 14.84 22.22
CA SER A 16 -17.03 15.23 23.59
C SER A 16 -15.60 14.75 23.83
N PRO A 17 -14.90 15.25 24.88
CA PRO A 17 -13.55 14.81 25.18
C PRO A 17 -13.44 13.29 25.39
N VAL A 18 -12.50 12.67 24.67
CA VAL A 18 -12.18 11.24 24.76
C VAL A 18 -10.77 11.04 25.31
N THR A 19 -10.51 9.85 25.85
CA THR A 19 -9.15 9.38 26.14
C THR A 19 -8.59 8.67 24.92
N LEU A 20 -7.69 9.32 24.18
CA LEU A 20 -6.99 8.70 23.08
C LEU A 20 -6.05 7.60 23.61
N GLN A 21 -6.17 6.39 23.07
CA GLN A 21 -5.22 5.31 23.34
C GLN A 21 -3.96 5.49 22.48
N GLN A 22 -3.00 4.59 22.64
CA GLN A 22 -1.79 4.60 21.82
C GLN A 22 -2.14 4.55 20.32
N HIS A 23 -1.50 5.41 19.54
CA HIS A 23 -1.62 5.42 18.09
C HIS A 23 -0.30 5.00 17.44
N CYS A 24 -0.43 4.37 16.28
CA CYS A 24 0.64 3.92 15.42
C CYS A 24 0.53 4.67 14.09
N LEU A 25 1.61 5.34 13.68
CA LEU A 25 1.67 6.15 12.47
C LEU A 25 2.68 5.58 11.48
N LEU A 26 2.20 5.34 10.26
CA LEU A 26 2.94 4.90 9.08
C LEU A 26 2.74 5.96 7.98
N ILE A 27 3.36 7.11 8.16
CA ILE A 27 3.21 8.31 7.30
C ILE A 27 4.54 8.92 6.86
N ARG A 28 5.66 8.31 7.25
CA ARG A 28 7.00 8.71 6.81
C ARG A 28 7.45 7.81 5.66
N PRO A 29 7.74 8.33 4.46
CA PRO A 29 8.24 7.55 3.34
C PRO A 29 9.44 6.64 3.68
N ARG A 30 9.54 5.52 2.97
CA ARG A 30 10.69 4.61 3.04
C ARG A 30 11.85 5.22 2.25
N GLU A 31 13.04 5.20 2.83
CA GLU A 31 14.26 5.63 2.14
C GLU A 31 14.98 4.44 1.52
N GLY A 32 15.67 4.70 0.42
CA GLY A 32 16.38 3.71 -0.35
C GLY A 32 17.44 4.34 -1.24
N HIS A 33 17.99 3.54 -2.14
CA HIS A 33 18.93 4.04 -3.15
C HIS A 33 18.25 5.01 -4.15
N ASP A 34 16.94 4.88 -4.30
CA ASP A 34 16.07 5.57 -5.24
C ASP A 34 15.22 6.70 -4.63
N LEU A 35 15.17 6.79 -3.29
CA LEU A 35 14.45 7.83 -2.56
C LEU A 35 15.24 8.28 -1.32
N ARG A 36 15.41 9.60 -1.17
CA ARG A 36 16.01 10.22 0.03
C ARG A 36 15.06 11.24 0.63
N ILE A 37 14.95 11.28 1.95
CA ILE A 37 14.20 12.32 2.65
C ILE A 37 15.12 13.52 2.87
N GLU A 38 14.72 14.67 2.35
CA GLU A 38 15.41 15.94 2.53
C GLU A 38 14.99 16.61 3.84
N SER A 39 13.70 16.57 4.17
CA SER A 39 13.17 17.07 5.43
C SER A 39 11.89 16.33 5.83
N SER A 40 11.63 16.25 7.12
CA SER A 40 10.41 15.64 7.68
C SER A 40 10.01 16.38 8.95
N LEU A 41 8.76 16.84 8.99
CA LEU A 41 8.13 17.49 10.13
C LEU A 41 6.85 16.75 10.48
N LEU A 42 6.66 16.46 11.75
CA LEU A 42 5.45 15.83 12.28
C LEU A 42 4.92 16.67 13.43
N ASN A 43 3.72 17.23 13.26
CA ASN A 43 3.00 17.99 14.26
C ASN A 43 1.75 17.22 14.66
N ILE A 44 1.60 16.92 15.95
CA ILE A 44 0.46 16.20 16.50
C ILE A 44 -0.15 17.02 17.63
N SER A 45 -1.47 16.99 17.74
CA SER A 45 -2.24 17.55 18.86
C SER A 45 -3.35 16.57 19.24
N PRO A 46 -3.64 16.31 20.52
CA PRO A 46 -3.20 17.03 21.74
C PRO A 46 -1.76 16.66 22.19
N ALA A 47 -1.34 17.17 23.36
CA ALA A 47 -0.03 16.89 23.95
C ALA A 47 0.27 15.37 24.01
N TYR A 48 1.47 15.00 23.59
CA TYR A 48 1.84 13.62 23.31
C TYR A 48 3.30 13.33 23.62
N GLU A 49 3.61 12.05 23.79
CA GLU A 49 4.96 11.48 23.70
C GLU A 49 5.04 10.60 22.45
N ILE A 50 6.17 10.66 21.75
CA ILE A 50 6.40 9.88 20.53
C ILE A 50 7.66 9.03 20.64
N ARG A 51 7.57 7.79 20.16
CA ARG A 51 8.71 6.89 20.00
C ARG A 51 8.77 6.39 18.57
N TRP A 52 9.92 6.56 17.94
CA TRP A 52 10.20 5.98 16.62
C TRP A 52 10.83 4.61 16.76
N SER A 53 10.42 3.70 15.88
CA SER A 53 10.97 2.34 15.79
C SER A 53 10.82 1.80 14.37
N ARG A 54 11.30 0.58 14.15
CA ARG A 54 11.10 -0.15 12.91
C ARG A 54 10.48 -1.50 13.18
N ASP A 55 9.55 -1.91 12.33
CA ASP A 55 8.93 -3.23 12.39
C ASP A 55 9.76 -4.29 11.64
N VAL A 56 9.23 -5.51 11.53
CA VAL A 56 9.89 -6.63 10.84
C VAL A 56 10.10 -6.40 9.34
N PHE A 57 9.35 -5.47 8.73
CA PHE A 57 9.48 -5.10 7.33
C PHE A 57 10.33 -3.83 7.15
N ASP A 58 10.98 -3.38 8.23
CA ASP A 58 11.77 -2.15 8.28
C ASP A 58 10.93 -0.89 7.96
N ASN A 59 9.61 -0.93 8.21
CA ASN A 59 8.75 0.25 8.09
C ASN A 59 9.08 1.25 9.21
N SER A 60 9.05 2.55 8.91
CA SER A 60 9.27 3.60 9.91
C SER A 60 8.00 3.84 10.73
N LEU A 61 7.96 3.32 11.95
CA LEU A 61 6.81 3.35 12.84
C LEU A 61 6.94 4.47 13.88
N ALA A 62 5.94 5.34 13.99
CA ALA A 62 5.81 6.29 15.08
C ALA A 62 4.71 5.85 16.05
N MET A 63 5.09 5.50 17.28
CA MET A 63 4.18 5.17 18.37
C MET A 63 3.92 6.42 19.21
N VAL A 64 2.66 6.83 19.32
CA VAL A 64 2.23 8.07 19.96
C VAL A 64 1.34 7.75 21.15
N ASN A 65 1.74 8.21 22.34
CA ASN A 65 0.93 8.16 23.55
C ASN A 65 0.43 9.57 23.88
N PHE A 66 -0.85 9.72 24.17
CA PHE A 66 -1.44 11.02 24.49
C PHE A 66 -1.48 11.25 25.99
N LEU A 67 -1.18 12.48 26.40
CA LEU A 67 -1.02 12.86 27.81
C LEU A 67 -2.28 13.49 28.42
N GLN A 68 -3.28 13.77 27.58
CA GLN A 68 -4.52 14.44 27.98
C GLN A 68 -5.70 13.97 27.14
N THR A 69 -6.90 14.12 27.69
CA THR A 69 -8.13 13.95 26.93
C THR A 69 -8.30 15.07 25.91
N SER A 70 -9.05 14.81 24.85
CA SER A 70 -9.31 15.80 23.80
C SER A 70 -10.59 15.47 23.05
N ASP A 71 -11.27 16.49 22.56
CA ASP A 71 -12.37 16.36 21.59
C ASP A 71 -11.87 16.42 20.13
N ARG A 72 -10.56 16.60 19.93
CA ARG A 72 -9.91 16.59 18.61
C ARG A 72 -8.55 15.91 18.63
N LEU A 73 -8.27 15.12 17.58
CA LEU A 73 -6.93 14.63 17.25
C LEU A 73 -6.53 15.18 15.88
N THR A 74 -5.38 15.82 15.79
CA THR A 74 -4.78 16.30 14.53
C THR A 74 -3.40 15.67 14.39
N ILE A 75 -3.14 15.03 13.25
CA ILE A 75 -1.83 14.49 12.86
C ILE A 75 -1.47 15.14 11.51
N ALA A 76 -0.47 16.01 11.51
CA ALA A 76 0.00 16.73 10.33
C ALA A 76 1.47 16.40 10.05
N SER A 77 1.72 15.76 8.92
CA SER A 77 3.06 15.43 8.42
C SER A 77 3.39 16.25 7.18
N GLU A 78 4.60 16.80 7.13
CA GLU A 78 5.17 17.42 5.94
C GLU A 78 6.53 16.79 5.66
N VAL A 79 6.71 16.28 4.44
CA VAL A 79 7.95 15.62 4.02
C VAL A 79 8.38 16.16 2.67
N VAL A 80 9.66 16.51 2.52
CA VAL A 80 10.27 16.78 1.23
C VAL A 80 11.21 15.63 0.89
N ILE A 81 11.07 15.06 -0.30
CA ILE A 81 11.88 13.94 -0.78
C ILE A 81 12.59 14.27 -2.09
N GLN A 82 13.66 13.54 -2.37
CA GLN A 82 14.34 13.46 -3.65
C GLN A 82 14.15 12.04 -4.21
N HIS A 83 13.51 11.94 -5.37
CA HIS A 83 13.23 10.67 -6.05
C HIS A 83 14.09 10.52 -7.31
N TYR A 84 14.77 9.38 -7.45
CA TYR A 84 15.80 9.15 -8.48
C TYR A 84 15.43 8.09 -9.53
N ALA A 85 14.47 7.18 -9.27
CA ALA A 85 14.14 6.10 -10.21
C ALA A 85 13.31 6.55 -11.43
N GLU A 86 13.97 7.02 -12.49
CA GLU A 86 13.31 7.60 -13.67
C GLU A 86 12.79 6.59 -14.70
N ALA A 87 13.30 5.35 -14.72
CA ALA A 87 12.99 4.35 -15.75
C ALA A 87 12.38 3.06 -15.14
N PRO A 88 11.07 3.03 -14.85
CA PRO A 88 10.43 1.89 -14.19
C PRO A 88 10.39 0.62 -15.05
N LEU A 89 10.75 0.68 -16.34
CA LEU A 89 10.82 -0.49 -17.21
C LEU A 89 12.26 -0.94 -17.50
N ASP A 90 13.27 -0.23 -16.98
CA ASP A 90 14.68 -0.60 -17.08
C ASP A 90 15.06 -1.46 -15.87
N PHE A 91 14.91 -2.78 -16.03
CA PHE A 91 15.25 -3.77 -15.01
C PHE A 91 15.63 -5.10 -15.64
N TRP A 92 16.33 -5.93 -14.86
CA TRP A 92 16.81 -7.23 -15.31
C TRP A 92 16.18 -8.33 -14.47
N MET A 93 15.71 -9.38 -15.13
CA MET A 93 15.25 -10.60 -14.46
C MET A 93 16.27 -11.71 -14.66
N ASP A 94 16.43 -12.56 -13.65
CA ASP A 94 17.20 -13.78 -13.80
C ASP A 94 16.57 -14.68 -14.87
N ALA A 95 17.41 -15.30 -15.70
CA ALA A 95 16.98 -16.05 -16.88
C ALA A 95 15.93 -17.15 -16.56
N TYR A 96 16.04 -17.78 -15.39
CA TYR A 96 15.10 -18.84 -14.98
C TYR A 96 13.70 -18.32 -14.63
N ALA A 97 13.57 -17.02 -14.30
CA ALA A 97 12.32 -16.39 -13.88
C ALA A 97 11.66 -15.57 -15.00
N VAL A 98 12.30 -15.43 -16.16
CA VAL A 98 11.75 -14.70 -17.32
C VAL A 98 10.42 -15.29 -17.78
N ASN A 99 10.26 -16.60 -17.68
CA ASN A 99 9.04 -17.29 -18.06
C ASN A 99 8.42 -18.03 -16.87
N TYR A 100 7.13 -17.80 -16.66
CA TYR A 100 6.28 -18.50 -15.71
C TYR A 100 5.72 -19.78 -16.35
N PRO A 101 5.59 -20.91 -15.61
CA PRO A 101 5.94 -21.06 -14.20
C PRO A 101 7.44 -21.24 -13.94
N PHE A 102 7.92 -20.69 -12.83
CA PHE A 102 9.27 -20.89 -12.30
C PHE A 102 9.20 -21.15 -10.79
N SER A 103 10.30 -21.63 -10.21
CA SER A 103 10.47 -21.76 -8.75
C SER A 103 11.56 -20.82 -8.28
N TYR A 104 11.33 -20.14 -7.15
CA TYR A 104 12.38 -19.33 -6.51
C TYR A 104 13.58 -20.21 -6.13
N ALA A 105 14.78 -19.61 -6.15
CA ALA A 105 15.97 -20.28 -5.65
C ALA A 105 15.77 -20.66 -4.17
N GLN A 106 16.28 -21.82 -3.75
CA GLN A 106 16.03 -22.37 -2.41
C GLN A 106 16.36 -21.38 -1.28
N ALA A 107 17.44 -20.59 -1.44
CA ALA A 107 17.85 -19.58 -0.47
C ALA A 107 16.80 -18.46 -0.32
N GLU A 108 16.25 -17.95 -1.42
CA GLU A 108 15.23 -16.89 -1.39
C GLU A 108 13.85 -17.43 -1.01
N TRP A 109 13.55 -18.68 -1.40
CA TRP A 109 12.25 -19.29 -1.16
C TRP A 109 11.88 -19.29 0.32
N ALA A 110 12.83 -19.59 1.21
CA ALA A 110 12.58 -19.60 2.65
C ALA A 110 12.10 -18.24 3.19
N ASP A 111 12.70 -17.15 2.72
CA ASP A 111 12.35 -15.78 3.11
C ASP A 111 11.06 -15.31 2.44
N LEU A 112 10.80 -15.77 1.21
CA LEU A 112 9.63 -15.40 0.41
C LEU A 112 8.39 -16.24 0.70
N ALA A 113 8.52 -17.40 1.36
CA ALA A 113 7.41 -18.31 1.63
C ALA A 113 6.27 -17.66 2.42
N ALA A 114 6.55 -16.66 3.27
CA ALA A 114 5.51 -15.88 3.92
C ALA A 114 4.69 -15.06 2.90
N PHE A 115 5.34 -14.49 1.89
CA PHE A 115 4.72 -13.62 0.88
C PHE A 115 4.04 -14.38 -0.26
N GLN A 116 4.30 -15.68 -0.41
CA GLN A 116 3.59 -16.56 -1.35
C GLN A 116 2.26 -17.10 -0.78
N ARG A 117 2.09 -17.12 0.55
CA ARG A 117 0.91 -17.71 1.19
C ARG A 117 -0.29 -16.74 1.17
N PRO A 118 -1.44 -17.14 0.57
CA PRO A 118 -2.69 -16.37 0.62
C PRO A 118 -3.03 -15.90 2.04
N VAL A 119 -3.52 -14.67 2.17
CA VAL A 119 -4.10 -14.16 3.41
C VAL A 119 -5.60 -14.46 3.44
N PHE A 120 -6.25 -14.45 2.27
CA PHE A 120 -7.67 -14.76 2.11
C PHE A 120 -7.83 -16.18 1.55
N ALA A 121 -7.33 -17.18 2.27
CA ALA A 121 -7.35 -18.57 1.82
C ALA A 121 -8.76 -19.10 1.51
N GLN A 122 -9.79 -18.56 2.17
CA GLN A 122 -11.19 -18.89 1.88
C GLN A 122 -11.67 -18.44 0.49
N ASP A 123 -11.00 -17.46 -0.14
CA ASP A 123 -11.35 -16.90 -1.44
C ASP A 123 -10.54 -17.53 -2.60
N GLU A 124 -9.66 -18.50 -2.28
CA GLU A 124 -8.73 -19.12 -3.24
C GLU A 124 -9.45 -19.70 -4.46
N THR A 125 -10.61 -20.34 -4.26
CA THR A 125 -11.39 -20.93 -5.35
C THR A 125 -11.88 -19.86 -6.34
N GLN A 126 -12.38 -18.72 -5.85
CA GLN A 126 -12.89 -17.64 -6.69
C GLN A 126 -11.76 -16.95 -7.45
N VAL A 127 -10.63 -16.71 -6.78
CA VAL A 127 -9.44 -16.13 -7.40
C VAL A 127 -8.88 -17.06 -8.48
N HIS A 128 -8.80 -18.37 -8.21
CA HIS A 128 -8.34 -19.36 -9.18
C HIS A 128 -9.26 -19.46 -10.40
N GLN A 129 -10.58 -19.43 -10.20
CA GLN A 129 -11.55 -19.41 -11.32
C GLN A 129 -11.38 -18.15 -12.18
N TRP A 130 -11.19 -16.99 -11.58
CA TRP A 130 -10.95 -15.75 -12.32
C TRP A 130 -9.63 -15.79 -13.10
N LEU A 131 -8.53 -16.26 -12.48
CA LEU A 131 -7.26 -16.47 -13.17
C LEU A 131 -7.38 -17.44 -14.36
N GLN A 132 -8.20 -18.49 -14.22
CA GLN A 132 -8.48 -19.43 -15.30
C GLN A 132 -9.22 -18.75 -16.47
N GLN A 133 -10.20 -17.88 -16.18
CA GLN A 133 -10.93 -17.11 -17.20
C GLN A 133 -10.01 -16.14 -17.96
N LEU A 134 -9.01 -15.59 -17.28
CA LEU A 134 -7.96 -14.77 -17.92
C LEU A 134 -6.94 -15.60 -18.72
N GLY A 135 -6.99 -16.92 -18.65
CA GLY A 135 -6.04 -17.81 -19.35
C GLY A 135 -4.63 -17.83 -18.73
N LEU A 136 -4.47 -17.37 -17.48
CA LEU A 136 -3.15 -17.19 -16.85
C LEU A 136 -2.63 -18.43 -16.12
N LEU A 137 -3.45 -19.49 -15.99
CA LEU A 137 -3.08 -20.71 -15.29
C LEU A 137 -2.45 -21.78 -16.20
N ASN A 138 -2.61 -21.66 -17.51
CA ASN A 138 -2.22 -22.68 -18.47
C ASN A 138 -1.07 -22.21 -19.35
N GLY A 139 -0.14 -23.12 -19.64
CA GLY A 139 0.97 -22.87 -20.55
C GLY A 139 2.09 -22.02 -19.93
N GLN A 140 3.03 -21.63 -20.77
CA GLN A 140 4.17 -20.82 -20.39
C GLN A 140 3.92 -19.36 -20.80
N HIS A 141 4.15 -18.43 -19.87
CA HIS A 141 3.98 -17.00 -20.10
C HIS A 141 5.29 -16.29 -19.81
N ASN A 142 5.58 -15.19 -20.51
CA ASN A 142 6.58 -14.27 -19.99
C ASN A 142 6.06 -13.70 -18.65
N THR A 143 6.85 -13.82 -17.57
CA THR A 143 6.41 -13.52 -16.20
C THR A 143 5.96 -12.07 -16.05
N PHE A 144 6.72 -11.13 -16.61
CA PHE A 144 6.37 -9.72 -16.53
C PHE A 144 5.11 -9.42 -17.35
N ALA A 145 5.01 -9.97 -18.57
CA ALA A 145 3.81 -9.85 -19.39
C ALA A 145 2.56 -10.38 -18.66
N LEU A 146 2.67 -11.54 -17.98
CA LEU A 146 1.60 -12.11 -17.17
C LEU A 146 1.15 -11.13 -16.07
N LEU A 147 2.09 -10.56 -15.31
CA LEU A 147 1.77 -9.60 -14.25
C LEU A 147 1.16 -8.31 -14.81
N THR A 148 1.65 -7.81 -15.94
CA THR A 148 1.04 -6.64 -16.60
C THR A 148 -0.36 -6.93 -17.13
N THR A 149 -0.63 -8.14 -17.65
CA THR A 149 -1.97 -8.57 -18.07
C THR A 149 -2.92 -8.64 -16.89
N LEU A 150 -2.47 -9.23 -15.77
CA LEU A 150 -3.25 -9.26 -14.53
C LEU A 150 -3.57 -7.85 -14.01
N ASN A 151 -2.57 -6.96 -14.04
CA ASN A 151 -2.71 -5.58 -13.59
C ASN A 151 -3.73 -4.80 -14.44
N GLN A 152 -3.65 -4.98 -15.76
CA GLN A 152 -4.57 -4.38 -16.73
C GLN A 152 -5.97 -4.97 -16.65
N ALA A 153 -6.11 -6.27 -16.35
CA ALA A 153 -7.42 -6.90 -16.18
C ALA A 153 -8.19 -6.25 -15.03
N ILE A 154 -7.54 -5.97 -13.90
CA ILE A 154 -8.19 -5.27 -12.77
C ILE A 154 -8.56 -3.84 -13.17
N TYR A 155 -7.64 -3.12 -13.80
CA TYR A 155 -7.88 -1.74 -14.23
C TYR A 155 -9.07 -1.61 -15.20
N THR A 156 -9.21 -2.54 -16.14
CA THR A 156 -10.19 -2.45 -17.23
C THR A 156 -11.54 -3.10 -16.91
N GLN A 157 -11.57 -4.14 -16.07
CA GLN A 157 -12.80 -4.89 -15.79
C GLN A 157 -13.57 -4.37 -14.57
N PHE A 158 -12.94 -3.58 -13.70
CA PHE A 158 -13.52 -3.17 -12.41
C PHE A 158 -13.74 -1.66 -12.32
N ARG A 159 -14.88 -1.26 -11.77
CA ARG A 159 -15.21 0.16 -11.57
C ARG A 159 -14.62 0.69 -10.27
N TYR A 160 -13.74 1.68 -10.37
CA TYR A 160 -13.18 2.33 -9.17
C TYR A 160 -14.27 2.99 -8.34
N GLN A 161 -14.24 2.76 -7.02
CA GLN A 161 -15.15 3.36 -6.06
C GLN A 161 -14.40 3.66 -4.76
N ALA A 162 -14.33 4.95 -4.40
CA ALA A 162 -13.84 5.36 -3.08
C ALA A 162 -14.72 4.77 -1.97
N ARG A 163 -14.10 4.37 -0.85
CA ARG A 163 -14.76 3.66 0.25
C ARG A 163 -14.31 4.21 1.59
N GLU A 164 -15.28 4.59 2.41
CA GLU A 164 -15.08 4.99 3.82
C GLU A 164 -15.06 3.80 4.80
N ALA A 165 -15.50 2.61 4.35
CA ALA A 165 -15.51 1.41 5.19
C ALA A 165 -14.10 1.07 5.69
N ALA A 166 -13.98 0.62 6.94
CA ALA A 166 -12.72 0.13 7.48
C ALA A 166 -12.27 -1.16 6.76
N GLY A 167 -10.95 -1.38 6.73
CA GLY A 167 -10.35 -2.59 6.14
C GLY A 167 -10.49 -2.69 4.61
N VAL A 168 -9.98 -3.78 4.05
CA VAL A 168 -10.08 -4.07 2.62
C VAL A 168 -11.31 -4.94 2.34
N GLN A 169 -11.80 -4.91 1.10
CA GLN A 169 -12.65 -5.98 0.59
C GLN A 169 -11.82 -7.24 0.40
N SER A 170 -12.43 -8.39 0.67
CA SER A 170 -11.83 -9.67 0.30
C SER A 170 -11.77 -9.81 -1.23
N PRO A 171 -10.81 -10.58 -1.79
CA PRO A 171 -10.74 -10.83 -3.23
C PRO A 171 -12.07 -11.32 -3.83
N ALA A 172 -12.76 -12.27 -3.19
CA ALA A 172 -14.04 -12.77 -3.66
C ALA A 172 -15.11 -11.67 -3.68
N THR A 173 -15.11 -10.78 -2.69
CA THR A 173 -16.02 -9.63 -2.64
C THR A 173 -15.76 -8.66 -3.79
N THR A 174 -14.49 -8.31 -4.04
CA THR A 174 -14.12 -7.43 -5.16
C THR A 174 -14.49 -8.04 -6.51
N LEU A 175 -14.23 -9.34 -6.70
CA LEU A 175 -14.65 -10.10 -7.88
C LEU A 175 -16.18 -10.08 -8.06
N GLN A 176 -16.94 -10.31 -6.99
CA GLN A 176 -18.40 -10.32 -7.01
C GLN A 176 -18.98 -8.94 -7.34
N TYR A 177 -18.46 -7.88 -6.74
CA TYR A 177 -18.97 -6.52 -6.93
C TYR A 177 -18.50 -5.85 -8.22
N GLY A 178 -17.42 -6.35 -8.83
CA GLY A 178 -16.80 -5.71 -10.00
C GLY A 178 -16.36 -4.27 -9.72
N SER A 179 -16.13 -3.91 -8.45
CA SER A 179 -15.79 -2.56 -8.02
C SER A 179 -15.08 -2.56 -6.67
N GLY A 180 -14.24 -1.55 -6.46
CA GLY A 180 -13.44 -1.41 -5.24
C GLY A 180 -12.59 -0.14 -5.24
N SER A 181 -11.94 0.11 -4.12
CA SER A 181 -10.94 1.16 -3.93
C SER A 181 -9.52 0.65 -4.23
N CYS A 182 -8.51 1.53 -4.22
CA CYS A 182 -7.12 1.16 -4.54
C CYS A 182 -6.58 0.03 -3.65
N ARG A 183 -6.93 0.02 -2.36
CA ARG A 183 -6.57 -1.05 -1.42
C ARG A 183 -7.24 -2.39 -1.74
N ASP A 184 -8.46 -2.37 -2.26
CA ASP A 184 -9.21 -3.59 -2.62
C ASP A 184 -8.59 -4.21 -3.88
N TYR A 185 -8.23 -3.35 -4.85
CA TYR A 185 -7.56 -3.75 -6.08
C TYR A 185 -6.16 -4.30 -5.85
N ALA A 186 -5.36 -3.62 -5.01
CA ALA A 186 -4.05 -4.13 -4.60
C ALA A 186 -4.18 -5.49 -3.90
N THR A 187 -5.19 -5.67 -3.03
CA THR A 187 -5.45 -6.94 -2.34
C THR A 187 -5.79 -8.07 -3.32
N LEU A 188 -6.71 -7.83 -4.27
CA LEU A 188 -7.06 -8.80 -5.30
C LEU A 188 -5.84 -9.18 -6.15
N PHE A 189 -5.04 -8.20 -6.57
CA PHE A 189 -3.82 -8.45 -7.35
C PHE A 189 -2.81 -9.31 -6.58
N ILE A 190 -2.59 -9.01 -5.31
CA ILE A 190 -1.67 -9.73 -4.41
C ILE A 190 -2.11 -11.18 -4.23
N GLU A 191 -3.39 -11.41 -3.95
CA GLU A 191 -3.93 -12.76 -3.74
C GLU A 191 -3.93 -13.56 -5.04
N ALA A 192 -4.16 -12.92 -6.19
CA ALA A 192 -3.97 -13.53 -7.50
C ALA A 192 -2.51 -13.93 -7.76
N CYS A 193 -1.54 -13.08 -7.42
CA CYS A 193 -0.11 -13.44 -7.50
C CYS A 193 0.23 -14.62 -6.59
N ARG A 194 -0.31 -14.66 -5.37
CA ARG A 194 -0.09 -15.76 -4.41
C ARG A 194 -0.66 -17.08 -4.89
N ASN A 195 -1.83 -17.05 -5.55
CA ASN A 195 -2.43 -18.22 -6.22
C ASN A 195 -1.57 -18.73 -7.39
N LEU A 196 -0.76 -17.87 -8.00
CA LEU A 196 0.25 -18.23 -8.99
C LEU A 196 1.60 -18.63 -8.36
N GLY A 197 1.69 -18.69 -7.03
CA GLY A 197 2.94 -18.97 -6.32
C GLY A 197 3.98 -17.84 -6.41
N LEU A 198 3.59 -16.62 -6.79
CA LEU A 198 4.48 -15.46 -6.84
C LEU A 198 4.43 -14.71 -5.50
N ALA A 199 5.61 -14.42 -4.94
CA ALA A 199 5.71 -13.70 -3.68
C ALA A 199 5.31 -12.23 -3.87
N SER A 200 4.31 -11.79 -3.11
CA SER A 200 3.73 -10.45 -3.25
C SER A 200 3.45 -9.80 -1.90
N ARG A 201 3.52 -8.47 -1.86
CA ARG A 201 3.26 -7.66 -0.66
C ARG A 201 2.46 -6.41 -0.99
N PHE A 202 1.71 -5.95 0.01
CA PHE A 202 0.92 -4.73 -0.04
C PHE A 202 1.79 -3.53 0.26
N VAL A 203 1.55 -2.43 -0.46
CA VAL A 203 2.22 -1.16 -0.22
C VAL A 203 1.18 -0.09 0.06
N SER A 204 1.38 0.61 1.17
CA SER A 204 0.67 1.83 1.57
C SER A 204 1.60 3.03 1.33
N GLY A 205 1.09 4.08 0.71
CA GLY A 205 1.93 5.23 0.37
C GLY A 205 1.19 6.44 -0.20
N TYR A 206 1.93 7.28 -0.90
CA TYR A 206 1.43 8.47 -1.56
C TYR A 206 1.57 8.34 -3.08
N LEU A 207 0.65 8.97 -3.82
CA LEU A 207 0.70 9.07 -5.27
C LEU A 207 0.80 10.54 -5.66
N HIS A 208 1.70 10.89 -6.58
CA HIS A 208 1.71 12.21 -7.21
C HIS A 208 0.81 12.18 -8.46
N ALA A 209 -0.40 12.71 -8.33
CA ALA A 209 -1.38 12.84 -9.41
C ALA A 209 -2.08 14.22 -9.36
N PRO A 210 -2.75 14.67 -10.44
CA PRO A 210 -3.46 15.96 -10.42
C PRO A 210 -4.43 16.14 -9.24
N ALA A 211 -5.12 15.07 -8.84
CA ALA A 211 -6.03 15.10 -7.68
C ALA A 211 -5.32 15.38 -6.35
N THR A 212 -4.07 14.93 -6.19
CA THR A 212 -3.28 15.19 -4.98
C THR A 212 -2.61 16.57 -5.01
N GLU A 213 -2.50 17.22 -6.17
CA GLU A 213 -1.94 18.57 -6.23
C GLU A 213 -2.89 19.63 -5.65
N VAL A 214 -4.21 19.43 -5.86
CA VAL A 214 -5.28 20.32 -5.38
C VAL A 214 -5.50 20.18 -3.87
N GLY A 215 -5.05 19.08 -3.27
CA GLY A 215 -5.48 18.63 -1.94
C GLY A 215 -6.89 18.06 -1.98
N ASN A 216 -7.27 17.35 -0.91
CA ASN A 216 -8.48 16.51 -0.79
C ASN A 216 -8.34 15.08 -1.34
N ALA A 217 -7.11 14.63 -1.57
CA ALA A 217 -6.85 13.22 -1.82
C ALA A 217 -6.62 12.47 -0.49
N THR A 218 -6.61 11.15 -0.58
CA THR A 218 -6.21 10.24 0.51
C THR A 218 -4.87 9.58 0.16
N THR A 219 -4.40 8.68 1.03
CA THR A 219 -3.28 7.80 0.71
C THR A 219 -3.63 6.84 -0.43
N HIS A 220 -2.60 6.32 -1.10
CA HIS A 220 -2.75 5.34 -2.17
C HIS A 220 -2.22 3.98 -1.75
N ALA A 221 -2.65 2.93 -2.45
CA ALA A 221 -2.20 1.56 -2.23
C ALA A 221 -1.96 0.84 -3.56
N TRP A 222 -0.94 -0.01 -3.57
CA TRP A 222 -0.57 -0.84 -4.71
C TRP A 222 0.10 -2.14 -4.25
N ALA A 223 0.51 -2.98 -5.19
CA ALA A 223 1.14 -4.26 -4.93
C ALA A 223 2.60 -4.26 -5.38
N GLU A 224 3.46 -4.97 -4.66
CA GLU A 224 4.80 -5.33 -5.13
C GLU A 224 4.93 -6.85 -5.28
N VAL A 225 5.60 -7.30 -6.33
CA VAL A 225 5.90 -8.72 -6.59
C VAL A 225 7.40 -8.90 -6.64
N TYR A 226 7.92 -9.92 -5.95
CA TYR A 226 9.35 -10.22 -5.99
C TYR A 226 9.70 -10.96 -7.29
N LEU A 227 10.54 -10.32 -8.11
CA LEU A 227 11.06 -10.84 -9.36
C LEU A 227 12.58 -11.09 -9.20
N PRO A 228 13.06 -12.34 -9.33
CA PRO A 228 14.49 -12.63 -9.22
C PRO A 228 15.34 -11.78 -10.16
N GLY A 229 16.48 -11.28 -9.67
CA GLY A 229 17.33 -10.30 -10.34
C GLY A 229 16.88 -8.84 -10.17
N THR A 230 15.57 -8.55 -10.20
CA THR A 230 15.03 -7.18 -10.03
C THR A 230 14.76 -6.82 -8.57
N GLY A 231 14.33 -7.79 -7.76
CA GLY A 231 13.77 -7.56 -6.43
C GLY A 231 12.27 -7.24 -6.48
N TRP A 232 11.81 -6.42 -5.53
CA TRP A 232 10.40 -6.05 -5.41
C TRP A 232 9.99 -5.03 -6.48
N LYS A 233 9.08 -5.44 -7.37
CA LYS A 233 8.57 -4.61 -8.47
C LYS A 233 7.12 -4.21 -8.23
N GLY A 234 6.82 -2.91 -8.29
CA GLY A 234 5.48 -2.41 -8.03
C GLY A 234 4.56 -2.41 -9.25
N PHE A 235 3.30 -2.78 -9.01
CA PHE A 235 2.18 -2.77 -9.95
C PHE A 235 1.00 -2.06 -9.29
N ASP A 236 0.42 -1.09 -9.97
CA ASP A 236 -0.74 -0.34 -9.52
C ASP A 236 -1.98 -0.73 -10.34
N PRO A 237 -2.87 -1.60 -9.81
CA PRO A 237 -4.04 -2.06 -10.54
C PRO A 237 -5.13 -1.00 -10.62
N THR A 238 -5.00 0.12 -9.90
CA THR A 238 -5.89 1.27 -10.02
C THR A 238 -5.68 2.03 -11.33
N SER A 239 -4.43 2.06 -11.82
CA SER A 239 -4.05 2.73 -13.07
C SER A 239 -3.67 1.76 -14.19
N GLY A 240 -3.51 0.47 -13.88
CA GLY A 240 -2.98 -0.54 -14.81
C GLY A 240 -1.49 -0.39 -15.10
N GLN A 241 -0.79 0.50 -14.39
CA GLN A 241 0.61 0.84 -14.65
C GLN A 241 1.57 0.12 -13.70
N VAL A 242 2.82 -0.01 -14.13
CA VAL A 242 3.95 -0.32 -13.24
C VAL A 242 4.29 0.94 -12.46
N THR A 243 4.60 0.81 -11.18
CA THR A 243 4.91 1.95 -10.33
C THR A 243 6.20 2.65 -10.78
N GLY A 244 6.25 3.97 -10.64
CA GLY A 244 7.44 4.77 -10.94
C GLY A 244 7.61 5.93 -9.95
N THR A 245 8.30 7.00 -10.37
CA THR A 245 8.59 8.18 -9.50
C THR A 245 7.38 8.85 -8.85
N HIS A 246 6.18 8.56 -9.32
CA HIS A 246 4.95 9.13 -8.78
C HIS A 246 4.41 8.31 -7.59
N HIS A 247 4.93 7.12 -7.34
CA HIS A 247 4.53 6.24 -6.24
C HIS A 247 5.57 6.32 -5.12
N ILE A 248 5.18 6.86 -3.98
CA ILE A 248 6.06 7.06 -2.83
C ILE A 248 5.67 6.08 -1.74
N ALA A 249 6.43 4.98 -1.62
CA ALA A 249 6.18 3.94 -0.63
C ALA A 249 6.40 4.46 0.79
N VAL A 250 5.47 4.13 1.70
CA VAL A 250 5.55 4.51 3.12
C VAL A 250 5.67 3.27 4.00
N ALA A 251 4.82 2.27 3.76
CA ALA A 251 4.85 1.02 4.49
C ALA A 251 4.52 -0.16 3.58
N VAL A 252 5.11 -1.31 3.89
CA VAL A 252 4.84 -2.56 3.20
C VAL A 252 4.45 -3.64 4.20
N ALA A 253 3.55 -4.53 3.81
CA ALA A 253 3.23 -5.70 4.62
C ALA A 253 2.74 -6.85 3.75
N ARG A 254 2.81 -8.06 4.32
CA ARG A 254 2.14 -9.22 3.73
C ARG A 254 0.62 -9.06 3.77
N ASP A 255 0.09 -8.69 4.93
CA ASP A 255 -1.34 -8.49 5.15
C ASP A 255 -1.71 -7.02 4.87
N PRO A 256 -2.68 -6.73 3.98
CA PRO A 256 -3.11 -5.36 3.71
C PRO A 256 -3.62 -4.61 4.95
N GLU A 257 -4.14 -5.31 5.96
CA GLU A 257 -4.66 -4.68 7.18
C GLU A 257 -3.57 -4.27 8.18
N ALA A 258 -2.32 -4.69 7.95
CA ALA A 258 -1.22 -4.45 8.89
C ALA A 258 -0.57 -3.05 8.75
N VAL A 259 -0.86 -2.31 7.68
CA VAL A 259 -0.19 -1.02 7.37
C VAL A 259 -1.15 0.15 7.11
N PRO A 260 -2.19 0.36 7.95
CA PRO A 260 -2.98 1.59 7.88
C PRO A 260 -2.07 2.81 8.18
N PRO A 261 -2.25 3.95 7.47
CA PRO A 261 -1.44 5.14 7.71
C PRO A 261 -1.50 5.67 9.15
N VAL A 262 -2.70 5.62 9.74
CA VAL A 262 -2.96 5.98 11.14
C VAL A 262 -3.83 4.89 11.74
N ALA A 263 -3.34 4.23 12.80
CA ALA A 263 -4.10 3.26 13.58
C ALA A 263 -4.09 3.64 15.05
N GLY A 264 -5.21 3.45 15.72
CA GLY A 264 -5.36 3.72 17.14
C GLY A 264 -6.79 3.53 17.58
N SER A 265 -7.03 3.75 18.86
CA SER A 265 -8.37 3.67 19.45
C SER A 265 -8.56 4.78 20.49
N PHE A 266 -9.77 4.90 21.01
CA PHE A 266 -10.11 5.87 22.04
C PHE A 266 -11.15 5.28 23.01
N ILE A 267 -11.22 5.87 24.20
CA ILE A 267 -12.24 5.58 25.21
C ILE A 267 -13.10 6.82 25.39
N GLY A 268 -14.41 6.67 25.18
CA GLY A 268 -15.41 7.73 25.29
C GLY A 268 -16.78 7.24 24.85
N PRO A 269 -17.73 8.14 24.56
CA PRO A 269 -19.05 7.76 24.07
C PRO A 269 -18.96 6.91 22.80
N ASN A 270 -19.89 5.96 22.64
CA ASN A 270 -19.96 5.07 21.48
C ASN A 270 -20.55 5.78 20.24
N VAL A 271 -19.91 6.88 19.84
CA VAL A 271 -20.24 7.67 18.65
C VAL A 271 -18.98 7.72 17.79
N ALA A 272 -19.12 7.36 16.51
CA ALA A 272 -18.02 7.42 15.57
C ALA A 272 -17.52 8.87 15.42
N PRO A 273 -16.20 9.12 15.46
CA PRO A 273 -15.67 10.44 15.17
C PRO A 273 -15.89 10.83 13.72
N ILE A 274 -15.92 12.13 13.46
CA ILE A 274 -15.83 12.65 12.09
C ILE A 274 -14.35 12.61 11.71
N LEU A 275 -14.03 11.80 10.70
CA LEU A 275 -12.69 11.66 10.14
C LEU A 275 -12.56 12.54 8.90
N GLN A 276 -11.50 13.35 8.85
CA GLN A 276 -11.07 14.06 7.65
C GLN A 276 -9.62 13.70 7.34
N VAL A 277 -9.36 13.30 6.10
CA VAL A 277 -8.01 13.07 5.59
C VAL A 277 -7.77 13.99 4.41
N ASN A 278 -6.62 14.66 4.40
CA ASN A 278 -6.18 15.49 3.29
C ASN A 278 -4.72 15.22 2.98
N VAL A 279 -4.46 14.70 1.78
CA VAL A 279 -3.13 14.48 1.25
C VAL A 279 -2.89 15.44 0.09
N GLN A 280 -1.74 16.12 0.14
CA GLN A 280 -1.19 16.90 -0.95
C GLN A 280 0.16 16.35 -1.36
N VAL A 281 0.38 16.17 -2.66
CA VAL A 281 1.67 15.73 -3.21
C VAL A 281 1.98 16.63 -4.39
N ASN A 282 3.05 17.42 -4.30
CA ASN A 282 3.42 18.43 -5.29
C ASN A 282 4.89 18.28 -5.69
N LEU A 283 5.19 18.51 -6.96
CA LEU A 283 6.56 18.78 -7.40
C LEU A 283 7.05 20.13 -6.84
N LEU A 284 8.32 20.18 -6.46
CA LEU A 284 9.03 21.40 -6.04
C LEU A 284 9.95 21.94 -7.12
#